data_AF-A0A7V5YXD4-F1
#
_entry.id   AF-A0A7V5YXD4-F1
#
_cell.length_a   1.000
_cell.length_b   1.000
_cell.length_c   1.000
_cell.angle_alpha   90.00
_cell.angle_beta   90.00
_cell.angle_gamma   90.00
#
_symmetry.space_group_name_H-M   'P 1'
#
loop_
_entity.id
_entity.type
_entity.pdbx_description
1 polymer ?
#
loop_
_entity_poly.entity_id
_entity_poly.type
_entity_poly.pdbx_seq_one_letter_code
_entity_poly.pdbx_strand_id
1 'polypeptide(L)'
;KRIRLRAASPDVEVRYTVENPCPRPIAAQFAIETSWALLGGNGPTAYGQVPGGEPFGFNEPADLPPSEELLLRLGCLQIEIGLSFSPAAALWLFPLHTISNSEAGYERIYQGTCVLARWPLALAPGERWTVELACRPRST
;
A
#
# COMPACT_ATOMS: atom_id res chain seq x y z
N LYS A 1 -5.64 -12.80 10.61
CA LYS A 1 -4.54 -11.82 10.41
C LYS A 1 -3.53 -11.98 11.55
N ARG A 2 -2.23 -12.01 11.27
CA ARG A 2 -1.15 -12.05 12.27
C ARG A 2 -0.14 -10.96 11.94
N ILE A 3 0.15 -10.08 12.89
CA ILE A 3 1.17 -9.02 12.77
C ILE A 3 2.39 -9.46 13.58
N ARG A 4 3.60 -9.23 13.07
CA ARG A 4 4.86 -9.48 13.74
C ARG A 4 5.71 -8.22 13.71
N LEU A 5 6.24 -7.90 14.88
CA LEU A 5 7.23 -6.86 15.11
C LEU A 5 8.45 -7.54 15.73
N ARG A 6 9.65 -7.12 15.36
CA ARG A 6 10.88 -7.60 15.98
C ARG A 6 11.49 -6.49 16.82
N ALA A 7 11.94 -6.82 18.02
CA ALA A 7 12.64 -5.86 18.88
C ALA A 7 13.87 -5.30 18.13
N ALA A 8 14.09 -3.99 18.25
CA ALA A 8 15.16 -3.25 17.57
C ALA A 8 15.15 -3.32 16.03
N SER A 9 14.01 -3.66 15.42
CA SER A 9 13.80 -3.60 13.97
C SER A 9 12.64 -2.66 13.68
N PRO A 10 12.75 -1.79 12.65
CA PRO A 10 11.64 -0.95 12.22
C PRO A 10 10.68 -1.69 11.27
N ASP A 11 10.99 -2.95 10.92
CA ASP A 11 10.21 -3.74 9.98
C ASP A 11 8.89 -4.21 10.60
N VAL A 12 7.84 -4.20 9.79
CA VAL A 12 6.52 -4.74 10.14
C VAL A 12 6.17 -5.85 9.16
N GLU A 13 5.95 -7.05 9.66
CA GLU A 13 5.50 -8.20 8.85
C GLU A 13 4.05 -8.53 9.19
N VAL A 14 3.22 -8.82 8.19
CA VAL A 14 1.81 -9.17 8.35
C VAL A 14 1.47 -10.37 7.48
N ARG A 15 0.85 -11.40 8.07
CA ARG A 15 0.28 -12.54 7.34
C ARG A 15 -1.24 -12.53 7.45
N TYR A 16 -1.92 -12.64 6.31
CA TYR A 16 -3.36 -12.86 6.24
C TYR A 16 -3.64 -14.28 5.77
N THR A 17 -4.68 -14.90 6.33
CA THR A 17 -5.22 -16.17 5.86
C THR A 17 -6.73 -15.96 5.72
N VAL A 18 -7.25 -16.24 4.53
CA VAL A 18 -8.67 -16.19 4.20
C VAL A 18 -9.12 -17.63 3.97
N GLU A 19 -10.19 -18.04 4.63
CA GLU A 19 -10.76 -19.38 4.53
C GLU A 19 -12.18 -19.28 3.97
N ASN A 20 -12.56 -20.22 3.12
CA ASN A 20 -13.95 -20.41 2.71
C ASN A 20 -14.62 -21.50 3.55
N PRO A 21 -15.39 -21.16 4.59
CA PRO A 21 -16.11 -22.15 5.39
C PRO A 21 -17.42 -22.63 4.73
N CYS A 22 -17.82 -22.03 3.60
CA CYS A 22 -19.08 -22.35 2.95
C CYS A 22 -18.98 -23.67 2.16
N PRO A 23 -20.09 -24.40 1.97
CA PRO A 23 -20.13 -25.61 1.15
C PRO A 23 -20.13 -25.34 -0.37
N ARG A 24 -19.80 -24.12 -0.79
CA ARG A 24 -19.82 -23.67 -2.19
C ARG A 24 -18.59 -22.81 -2.50
N PRO A 25 -18.10 -22.81 -3.75
CA PRO A 25 -16.95 -21.99 -4.13
C PRO A 25 -17.26 -20.50 -4.00
N ILE A 26 -16.23 -19.71 -3.67
CA ILE A 26 -16.28 -18.25 -3.58
C ILE A 26 -15.31 -17.66 -4.59
N ALA A 27 -15.80 -16.73 -5.42
CA ALA A 27 -14.98 -15.83 -6.21
C ALA A 27 -15.10 -14.41 -5.63
N ALA A 28 -13.97 -13.79 -5.27
CA ALA A 28 -13.95 -12.48 -4.61
C ALA A 28 -12.68 -11.69 -4.95
N GLN A 29 -12.64 -10.42 -4.53
CA GLN A 29 -11.42 -9.63 -4.49
C GLN A 29 -11.07 -9.38 -3.02
N PHE A 30 -9.88 -9.82 -2.61
CA PHE A 30 -9.35 -9.47 -1.30
C PHE A 30 -8.39 -8.31 -1.43
N ALA A 31 -8.49 -7.34 -0.54
CA ALA A 31 -7.64 -6.16 -0.55
C ALA A 31 -7.16 -5.79 0.85
N ILE A 32 -5.93 -5.27 0.92
CA ILE A 32 -5.34 -4.67 2.12
C ILE A 32 -5.10 -3.20 1.83
N GLU A 33 -5.78 -2.32 2.58
CA GLU A 33 -5.53 -0.89 2.54
C GLU A 33 -4.55 -0.48 3.64
N THR A 34 -3.60 0.38 3.28
CA THR A 34 -2.71 1.07 4.21
C THR A 34 -2.68 2.55 3.87
N SER A 35 -2.79 3.43 4.88
CA SER A 35 -2.73 4.88 4.70
C SER A 35 -1.37 5.40 5.17
N TRP A 36 -0.71 6.18 4.32
CA TRP A 36 0.64 6.68 4.57
C TRP A 36 0.62 8.21 4.59
N ALA A 37 1.02 8.81 5.71
CA ALA A 37 1.22 10.26 5.85
C ALA A 37 2.52 10.70 5.13
N LEU A 38 2.58 10.46 3.82
CA LEU A 38 3.72 10.80 2.98
C LEU A 38 3.80 12.32 2.80
N LEU A 39 4.99 12.89 2.90
CA LEU A 39 5.23 14.30 2.60
C LEU A 39 5.58 14.52 1.13
N GLY A 40 5.40 15.75 0.66
CA GLY A 40 5.84 16.20 -0.66
C GLY A 40 4.78 16.05 -1.76
N GLY A 41 3.84 15.10 -1.67
CA GLY A 41 2.81 14.91 -2.70
C GLY A 41 3.43 14.66 -4.08
N ASN A 42 3.39 15.66 -4.96
CA ASN A 42 4.05 15.66 -6.29
C ASN A 42 5.38 16.45 -6.32
N GLY A 43 6.02 16.65 -5.17
CA GLY A 43 7.32 17.31 -5.07
C GLY A 43 8.41 16.52 -5.80
N PRO A 44 9.48 17.18 -6.27
CA PRO A 44 10.47 16.60 -7.19
C PRO A 44 11.28 15.44 -6.60
N THR A 45 11.23 15.23 -5.28
CA THR A 45 11.96 14.18 -4.57
C THR A 45 11.03 13.19 -3.85
N ALA A 46 9.71 13.29 -4.06
CA ALA A 46 8.70 12.43 -3.48
C ALA A 46 8.02 11.60 -4.58
N TYR A 47 8.20 10.28 -4.57
CA TYR A 47 7.63 9.40 -5.59
C TYR A 47 7.45 7.96 -5.11
N GLY A 48 6.48 7.28 -5.71
CA GLY A 48 6.33 5.84 -5.65
C GLY A 48 6.94 5.16 -6.87
N GLN A 49 7.39 3.92 -6.73
CA GLN A 49 7.93 3.15 -7.85
C GLN A 49 7.79 1.64 -7.59
N VAL A 50 7.42 0.89 -8.63
CA VAL A 50 7.50 -0.58 -8.65
C VAL A 50 8.72 -1.03 -9.47
N PRO A 51 9.30 -2.22 -9.23
CA PRO A 51 10.44 -2.70 -10.00
C PRO A 51 10.19 -2.65 -11.52
N GLY A 52 11.11 -2.01 -12.26
CA GLY A 52 11.02 -1.86 -13.72
C GLY A 52 9.97 -0.86 -14.22
N GLY A 53 9.23 -0.20 -13.32
CA GLY A 53 8.28 0.86 -13.65
C GLY A 53 8.88 2.27 -13.53
N GLU A 54 8.25 3.22 -14.20
CA GLU A 54 8.57 4.65 -14.04
C GLU A 54 8.11 5.17 -12.66
N PRO A 55 8.84 6.11 -12.04
CA PRO A 55 8.38 6.80 -10.84
C PRO A 55 7.07 7.57 -11.07
N PHE A 56 6.22 7.62 -10.05
CA PHE A 56 4.97 8.37 -10.08
C PHE A 56 4.77 9.22 -8.80
N GLY A 57 4.04 10.32 -8.91
CA GLY A 57 3.78 11.23 -7.78
C GLY A 57 2.73 10.67 -6.81
N PHE A 58 2.78 11.08 -5.54
CA PHE A 58 1.84 10.60 -4.53
C PHE A 58 0.47 11.28 -4.58
N ASN A 59 0.41 12.49 -5.15
CA ASN A 59 -0.81 13.30 -5.18
C ASN A 59 -1.71 13.01 -6.40
N GLU A 60 -1.46 11.90 -7.09
CA GLU A 60 -2.25 11.43 -8.22
C GLU A 60 -2.62 9.96 -7.99
N PRO A 61 -3.82 9.53 -8.44
CA PRO A 61 -4.15 8.12 -8.43
C PRO A 61 -3.23 7.32 -9.35
N ALA A 62 -2.86 6.11 -8.93
CA ALA A 62 -2.14 5.16 -9.77
C ALA A 62 -2.80 3.78 -9.73
N ASP A 63 -2.95 3.16 -10.91
CA ASP A 63 -3.38 1.77 -11.06
C ASP A 63 -2.22 0.97 -11.66
N LEU A 64 -1.63 0.11 -10.84
CA LEU A 64 -0.42 -0.62 -11.19
C LEU A 64 -0.72 -2.12 -11.31
N PRO A 65 -0.09 -2.81 -12.28
CA PRO A 65 -0.21 -4.25 -12.42
C PRO A 65 0.36 -4.98 -11.20
N PRO A 66 0.11 -6.30 -11.08
CA PRO A 66 0.68 -7.10 -10.00
C PRO A 66 2.19 -6.92 -9.84
N SER A 67 2.62 -6.52 -8.64
CA SER A 67 4.02 -6.38 -8.26
C SER A 67 4.27 -7.02 -6.90
N GLU A 68 5.44 -7.60 -6.73
CA GLU A 68 5.91 -8.11 -5.42
C GLU A 68 6.46 -6.99 -4.54
N GLU A 69 6.78 -5.82 -5.10
CA GLU A 69 7.37 -4.71 -4.36
C GLU A 69 6.79 -3.35 -4.77
N LEU A 70 6.77 -2.42 -3.82
CA LEU A 70 6.49 -0.99 -4.02
C LEU A 70 7.43 -0.17 -3.12
N LEU A 71 8.21 0.71 -3.73
CA LEU A 71 9.02 1.71 -3.04
C LEU A 71 8.24 3.01 -2.92
N LEU A 72 8.25 3.62 -1.73
CA LEU A 72 7.78 4.98 -1.49
C LEU A 72 8.96 5.82 -1.00
N ARG A 73 9.40 6.81 -1.79
CA ARG A 73 10.54 7.67 -1.46
C ARG A 73 10.08 9.06 -1.00
N LEU A 74 10.67 9.52 0.10
CA LEU A 74 10.47 10.82 0.73
C LEU A 74 11.81 11.56 0.76
N GLY A 75 12.27 12.08 -0.38
CA GLY A 75 13.62 12.60 -0.50
C GLY A 75 13.91 13.84 0.36
N CYS A 76 12.91 14.67 0.69
CA CYS A 76 13.12 15.77 1.65
C CYS A 76 13.47 15.30 3.07
N LEU A 77 13.08 14.08 3.43
CA LEU A 77 13.38 13.45 4.73
C LEU A 77 14.52 12.43 4.66
N GLN A 78 15.04 12.14 3.46
CA GLN A 78 15.98 11.03 3.22
C GLN A 78 15.44 9.70 3.78
N ILE A 79 14.16 9.41 3.49
CA ILE A 79 13.47 8.19 3.92
C ILE A 79 12.97 7.44 2.68
N GLU A 80 13.12 6.12 2.73
CA GLU A 80 12.49 5.18 1.80
C GLU A 80 11.66 4.15 2.58
N ILE A 81 10.50 3.80 2.06
CA ILE A 81 9.62 2.78 2.61
C ILE A 81 9.43 1.71 1.54
N GLY A 82 10.00 0.53 1.75
CA GLY A 82 9.76 -0.63 0.90
C GLY A 82 8.58 -1.45 1.40
N LEU A 83 7.57 -1.64 0.56
CA LEU A 83 6.49 -2.59 0.78
C LEU A 83 6.72 -3.82 -0.09
N SER A 84 6.62 -5.02 0.48
CA SER A 84 6.72 -6.28 -0.27
C SER A 84 5.49 -7.16 -0.06
N PHE A 85 5.05 -7.83 -1.12
CA PHE A 85 3.84 -8.64 -1.19
C PHE A 85 4.17 -10.04 -1.71
N SER A 86 3.70 -11.08 -1.02
CA SER A 86 3.84 -12.46 -1.47
C SER A 86 2.52 -13.23 -1.26
N PRO A 87 1.78 -13.58 -2.32
CA PRO A 87 2.09 -13.34 -3.75
C PRO A 87 1.99 -11.86 -4.18
N ALA A 88 2.50 -11.56 -5.39
CA ALA A 88 2.41 -10.24 -6.03
C ALA A 88 0.98 -9.67 -6.01
N ALA A 89 0.86 -8.37 -5.76
CA ALA A 89 -0.41 -7.68 -5.59
C ALA A 89 -0.64 -6.65 -6.71
N ALA A 90 -1.84 -6.59 -7.28
CA ALA A 90 -2.23 -5.41 -8.06
C ALA A 90 -2.43 -4.24 -7.11
N LEU A 91 -1.94 -3.05 -7.47
CA LEU A 91 -1.89 -1.91 -6.55
C LEU A 91 -2.76 -0.77 -7.05
N TRP A 92 -3.61 -0.25 -6.16
CA TRP A 92 -4.26 1.04 -6.33
C TRP A 92 -3.72 2.02 -5.33
N LEU A 93 -3.26 3.16 -5.80
CA LEU A 93 -2.83 4.26 -4.96
C LEU A 93 -3.75 5.45 -5.19
N PHE A 94 -4.13 6.13 -4.11
CA PHE A 94 -4.94 7.34 -4.21
C PHE A 94 -4.64 8.33 -3.08
N PRO A 95 -4.65 9.63 -3.37
CA PRO A 95 -4.26 10.65 -2.41
C PRO A 95 -5.41 11.00 -1.45
N LEU A 96 -5.13 10.94 -0.15
CA LEU A 96 -6.01 11.44 0.89
C LEU A 96 -5.91 12.97 0.97
N HIS A 97 -7.07 13.59 0.96
CA HIS A 97 -7.17 15.04 1.06
C HIS A 97 -8.23 15.45 2.06
N THR A 98 -7.96 16.56 2.74
CA THR A 98 -8.92 17.27 3.59
C THR A 98 -9.31 18.58 2.92
N ILE A 99 -10.55 19.00 3.10
CA ILE A 99 -10.98 20.35 2.73
C ILE A 99 -10.80 21.26 3.94
N SER A 100 -9.99 22.30 3.78
CA SER A 100 -9.81 23.35 4.77
C SER A 100 -10.54 24.60 4.32
N ASN A 101 -11.16 25.32 5.26
CA ASN A 101 -11.75 26.63 5.02
C ASN A 101 -10.85 27.69 5.66
N SER A 102 -10.29 28.57 4.84
CA SER A 102 -9.46 29.69 5.27
C SER A 102 -10.13 31.02 4.87
N GLU A 103 -9.53 32.14 5.27
CA GLU A 103 -9.96 33.47 4.82
C GLU A 103 -9.85 33.65 3.30
N ALA A 104 -9.01 32.85 2.63
CA ALA A 104 -8.84 32.84 1.18
C ALA A 104 -9.81 31.89 0.45
N GLY A 105 -10.68 31.18 1.19
CA GLY A 105 -11.66 30.23 0.65
C GLY A 105 -11.33 28.77 0.98
N TYR A 106 -11.92 27.86 0.20
CA TYR A 106 -11.73 26.42 0.39
C TYR A 106 -10.49 25.91 -0.34
N GLU A 107 -9.65 25.18 0.38
CA GLU A 107 -8.45 24.56 -0.17
C GLU A 107 -8.47 23.04 0.06
N ARG A 108 -8.05 22.30 -0.97
CA ARG A 108 -7.83 20.86 -0.88
C ARG A 108 -6.39 20.62 -0.45
N ILE A 109 -6.21 20.12 0.77
CA ILE A 109 -4.89 19.87 1.36
C ILE A 109 -4.58 18.38 1.31
N TYR A 110 -3.45 18.02 0.70
CA TYR A 110 -2.94 16.66 0.66
C TYR A 110 -2.43 16.24 2.05
N GLN A 111 -2.88 15.08 2.53
CA GLN A 111 -2.54 14.54 3.86
C GLN A 111 -1.75 13.23 3.80
N GLY A 112 -1.59 12.65 2.61
CA GLY A 112 -0.97 11.35 2.43
C GLY A 112 -1.60 10.56 1.30
N THR A 113 -1.19 9.31 1.16
CA THR A 113 -1.65 8.41 0.10
C THR A 113 -2.04 7.06 0.69
N CYS A 114 -3.19 6.54 0.26
CA CYS A 114 -3.55 5.16 0.52
C CYS A 114 -2.92 4.26 -0.54
N VAL A 115 -2.44 3.10 -0.09
CA VAL A 115 -2.04 1.97 -0.94
C VAL A 115 -3.01 0.83 -0.68
N LEU A 116 -3.70 0.38 -1.71
CA LEU A 116 -4.62 -0.73 -1.71
C LEU A 116 -4.02 -1.88 -2.53
N ALA A 117 -3.48 -2.89 -1.85
CA ALA A 117 -2.93 -4.10 -2.47
C ALA A 117 -4.04 -5.14 -2.63
N ARG A 118 -4.21 -5.70 -3.83
CA ARG A 118 -5.39 -6.48 -4.21
C ARG A 118 -5.04 -7.81 -4.87
N TRP A 119 -5.84 -8.83 -4.59
CA TRP A 119 -5.73 -10.16 -5.18
C TRP A 119 -7.12 -10.72 -5.53
N PRO A 120 -7.29 -11.29 -6.74
CA PRO A 120 -8.43 -12.14 -7.03
C PRO A 120 -8.34 -13.42 -6.20
N LEU A 121 -9.43 -13.78 -5.53
CA LEU A 121 -9.57 -15.04 -4.82
C LEU A 121 -10.57 -15.94 -5.54
N ALA A 122 -10.19 -17.19 -5.73
CA ALA A 122 -11.09 -18.29 -6.06
C ALA A 122 -10.85 -19.39 -5.03
N LEU A 123 -11.82 -19.60 -4.13
CA LEU A 123 -11.69 -20.53 -3.01
C LEU A 123 -12.77 -21.62 -3.10
N ALA A 124 -12.36 -22.87 -3.24
CA ALA A 124 -13.22 -24.02 -3.07
C ALA A 124 -13.73 -24.16 -1.62
N PRO A 125 -14.77 -24.97 -1.34
CA PRO A 125 -15.21 -25.26 0.02
C PRO A 125 -14.05 -25.76 0.89
N GLY A 126 -13.83 -25.11 2.05
CA GLY A 126 -12.74 -25.43 2.98
C GLY A 126 -11.35 -24.93 2.57
N GLU A 127 -11.21 -24.32 1.39
CA GLU A 127 -9.92 -23.84 0.90
C GLU A 127 -9.43 -22.61 1.66
N ARG A 128 -8.10 -22.50 1.80
CA ARG A 128 -7.42 -21.38 2.43
C ARG A 128 -6.45 -20.74 1.45
N TRP A 129 -6.48 -19.42 1.41
CA TRP A 129 -5.48 -18.60 0.73
C TRP A 129 -4.70 -17.76 1.75
N THR A 130 -3.42 -17.54 1.51
CA THR A 130 -2.54 -16.79 2.41
C THR A 130 -1.73 -15.78 1.63
N VAL A 131 -1.51 -14.62 2.25
CA VAL A 131 -0.62 -13.58 1.74
C VAL A 131 0.23 -13.01 2.86
N GLU A 132 1.46 -12.63 2.51
CA GLU A 132 2.38 -11.88 3.36
C GLU A 132 2.62 -10.48 2.80
N LEU A 133 2.60 -9.52 3.72
CA LEU A 133 2.98 -8.13 3.50
C LEU A 133 4.14 -7.82 4.45
N ALA A 134 5.17 -7.14 3.97
CA ALA A 134 6.17 -6.54 4.84
C ALA A 134 6.42 -5.08 4.49
N CYS A 135 6.59 -4.25 5.52
CA CYS A 135 7.03 -2.87 5.42
C CYS A 135 8.44 -2.76 5.98
N ARG A 136 9.35 -2.15 5.23
CA ARG A 136 10.76 -1.97 5.56
C ARG A 136 11.17 -0.51 5.33
N PRO A 137 11.04 0.36 6.33
CA PRO A 137 11.51 1.73 6.24
C PRO A 137 13.04 1.77 6.39
N ARG A 138 13.68 2.68 5.66
CA ARG A 138 15.14 2.90 5.68
C ARG A 138 15.43 4.40 5.61
N SER A 139 16.49 4.81 6.31
CA SER A 139 17.12 6.11 6.08
C SER A 139 18.13 5.98 4.94
N THR A 140 18.17 6.96 4.05
CA THR A 140 19.07 7.01 2.88
C THR A 140 20.16 8.05 3.04
#